data_AF-A0A7C5QUC3-F1
#
_entry.id   AF-A0A7C5QUC3-F1
#
_cell.length_a   1.000
_cell.length_b   1.000
_cell.length_c   1.000
_cell.angle_alpha   90.00
_cell.angle_beta   90.00
_cell.angle_gamma   90.00
#
_symmetry.space_group_name_H-M   'P 1'
#
loop_
_entity.id
_entity.type
_entity.pdbx_description
1 polymer ?
#
loop_
_entity_poly.entity_id
_entity_poly.type
_entity_poly.pdbx_seq_one_letter_code
_entity_poly.pdbx_strand_id
1 'polypeptide(L)'
;MLTLLIMFSVVAQAQEKGKGRVFGSLAMGTKSAIDANGGEKLGLGLTFGGDYFILDNLSAGLNYTFFFKSSFGDATNGISLQASALNIDGHYYFVTSSPLYVYG
;
A
#
# COMPACT_ATOMS: atom_id res chain seq x y z
N MET A 1 0.79 17.29 2.18
CA MET A 1 1.59 16.43 1.28
C MET A 1 1.63 15.04 1.91
N LEU A 2 0.87 14.09 1.35
CA LEU A 2 0.72 12.71 1.84
C LEU A 2 1.97 11.91 1.42
N THR A 3 2.66 11.28 2.36
CA THR A 3 3.80 10.39 2.04
C THR A 3 3.54 9.02 2.66
N LEU A 4 3.15 8.06 1.82
CA LEU A 4 3.01 6.65 2.16
C LEU A 4 4.32 5.95 1.76
N LEU A 5 5.06 5.40 2.73
CA LEU A 5 6.28 4.66 2.47
C LEU A 5 5.96 3.16 2.53
N ILE A 6 5.90 2.50 1.38
CA ILE A 6 5.70 1.06 1.30
C ILE A 6 7.04 0.39 0.99
N MET A 7 7.61 -0.35 1.95
CA MET A 7 8.77 -1.19 1.69
C MET A 7 8.30 -2.59 1.26
N PHE A 8 8.52 -2.94 -0.01
CA PHE A 8 8.24 -4.27 -0.55
C PHE A 8 9.54 -5.03 -0.81
N SER A 9 9.60 -6.29 -0.38
CA SER A 9 10.48 -7.31 -0.95
C SER A 9 9.62 -8.50 -1.37
N VAL A 10 9.12 -8.49 -2.60
CA VAL A 10 8.47 -9.65 -3.23
C VAL A 10 9.48 -10.26 -4.18
N VAL A 11 9.68 -11.58 -4.09
CA VAL A 11 10.50 -12.34 -5.03
C VAL A 11 9.90 -12.15 -6.42
N ALA A 12 10.56 -11.36 -7.25
CA ALA A 12 10.06 -10.96 -8.55
C ALA A 12 10.03 -12.17 -9.49
N GLN A 13 8.84 -12.72 -9.73
CA GLN A 13 8.61 -13.46 -10.96
C GLN A 13 8.68 -12.48 -12.13
N ALA A 14 9.34 -12.89 -13.22
CA ALA A 14 9.70 -12.04 -14.35
C ALA A 14 8.54 -11.14 -14.81
N GLN A 15 8.80 -9.84 -14.82
CA GLN A 15 7.89 -8.78 -15.27
C GLN A 15 7.81 -8.82 -16.80
N GLU A 16 6.77 -9.46 -17.32
CA GLU A 16 6.56 -9.56 -18.77
C GLU A 16 5.17 -9.04 -19.09
N LYS A 17 5.06 -8.38 -20.24
CA LYS A 17 3.79 -7.91 -20.80
C LYS A 17 2.74 -9.01 -20.77
N GLY A 18 1.57 -8.66 -20.24
CA GLY A 18 0.41 -9.53 -20.15
C GLY A 18 0.36 -10.40 -18.90
N LYS A 19 1.39 -10.37 -18.05
CA LYS A 19 1.37 -11.09 -16.77
C LYS A 19 0.63 -10.28 -15.70
N GLY A 20 -0.06 -11.02 -14.83
CA GLY A 20 -0.63 -10.49 -13.60
C GLY A 20 0.29 -10.78 -12.43
N ARG A 21 0.36 -9.85 -11.48
CA ARG A 21 1.01 -10.03 -10.18
C ARG A 21 -0.03 -9.82 -9.09
N VAL A 22 -0.06 -10.69 -8.11
CA VAL A 22 -0.84 -10.51 -6.87
C VAL A 22 0.15 -10.37 -5.72
N PHE A 23 -0.15 -9.46 -4.80
CA PHE A 23 0.73 -9.21 -3.66
C PHE A 23 -0.06 -8.92 -2.39
N GLY A 24 0.60 -9.16 -1.25
CA GLY A 24 0.16 -8.72 0.06
C GLY A 24 1.33 -8.07 0.81
N SER A 25 1.07 -7.02 1.58
CA SER A 25 2.08 -6.33 2.37
C SER A 25 1.53 -5.75 3.67
N LEU A 26 2.44 -5.39 4.56
CA LEU A 26 2.14 -4.55 5.71
C LEU A 26 2.16 -3.09 5.26
N ALA A 27 1.18 -2.32 5.71
CA ALA A 27 1.09 -0.89 5.51
C ALA A 27 1.25 -0.14 6.83
N MET A 28 1.84 1.05 6.75
CA MET A 28 1.90 2.00 7.86
C MET A 28 1.39 3.35 7.37
N GLY A 29 0.29 3.82 7.95
CA GLY A 29 -0.33 5.11 7.66
C GLY A 29 -0.06 6.13 8.77
N THR A 30 0.05 7.41 8.41
CA THR A 30 0.20 8.54 9.34
C THR A 30 -1.12 9.32 9.46
N LYS A 31 -1.25 10.11 10.55
CA LYS A 31 -2.33 11.07 10.92
C LYS A 31 -3.40 11.37 9.86
N SER A 32 -3.01 11.85 8.68
CA SER A 32 -3.95 12.33 7.64
C SER A 32 -4.89 11.27 7.08
N ALA A 33 -4.63 9.97 7.31
CA ALA A 33 -5.48 8.89 6.83
C ALA A 33 -6.35 8.24 7.93
N ILE A 34 -6.07 8.47 9.22
CA ILE A 34 -6.59 7.61 10.32
C ILE A 34 -7.28 8.41 11.43
N ASP A 35 -6.94 9.68 11.66
CA ASP A 35 -7.54 10.50 12.72
C ASP A 35 -7.60 11.99 12.33
N ALA A 36 -8.82 12.53 12.25
CA ALA A 36 -9.05 13.96 11.96
C ALA A 36 -8.69 14.87 13.15
N ASN A 37 -8.49 14.33 14.36
CA ASN A 37 -8.29 15.10 15.59
C ASN A 37 -6.82 15.34 15.95
N GLY A 38 -5.88 15.02 15.07
CA GLY A 38 -4.50 15.49 15.24
C GLY A 38 -3.75 14.87 16.43
N GLY A 39 -4.06 13.63 16.84
CA GLY A 39 -3.17 12.80 17.67
C GLY A 39 -2.07 12.11 16.85
N GLU A 40 -0.82 12.01 17.35
CA GLU A 40 0.34 11.40 16.68
C GLU A 40 0.23 9.87 16.55
N LYS A 41 -0.87 9.39 15.96
CA LYS A 41 -1.16 7.95 15.87
C LYS A 41 -0.67 7.43 14.51
N LEU A 42 0.26 6.48 14.57
CA LEU A 42 0.62 5.61 13.45
C LEU A 42 -0.40 4.47 13.40
N GLY A 43 -0.94 4.17 12.22
CA GLY A 43 -1.81 3.01 12.04
C GLY A 43 -1.16 1.97 11.15
N LEU A 44 -1.12 0.74 11.65
CA LEU A 44 -0.65 -0.41 10.90
C LEU A 44 -1.82 -1.04 10.15
N GLY A 45 -1.54 -1.65 9.01
CA GLY A 45 -2.55 -2.28 8.18
C GLY A 45 -2.00 -3.40 7.30
N LEU A 46 -2.91 -4.05 6.61
CA LEU A 46 -2.61 -5.02 5.56
C LEU A 46 -3.07 -4.47 4.23
N THR A 47 -2.21 -4.53 3.23
CA THR A 47 -2.55 -4.23 1.85
C THR A 47 -2.59 -5.52 1.06
N PHE A 48 -3.59 -5.67 0.22
CA PHE A 48 -3.67 -6.71 -0.79
C PHE A 48 -4.03 -6.05 -2.12
N GLY A 49 -3.46 -6.56 -3.20
CA GLY A 49 -3.67 -5.97 -4.50
C GLY A 49 -3.11 -6.82 -5.62
N GLY A 50 -3.29 -6.31 -6.82
CA GLY A 50 -2.69 -6.90 -8.00
C GLY A 50 -2.44 -5.89 -9.09
N ASP A 51 -1.41 -6.18 -9.88
CA ASP A 51 -0.99 -5.40 -11.02
C ASP A 51 -1.09 -6.23 -12.28
N TYR A 52 -1.39 -5.56 -13.38
CA TYR A 52 -1.29 -6.09 -14.72
C TYR A 52 -0.18 -5.37 -15.48
N PHE A 53 0.77 -6.14 -16.01
CA PHE A 53 1.86 -5.59 -16.81
C PHE A 53 1.36 -5.28 -18.22
N ILE A 54 1.16 -3.99 -18.50
CA ILE A 54 0.74 -3.48 -19.82
C ILE A 54 1.91 -3.59 -20.81
N LEU A 55 3.12 -3.35 -20.31
CA LEU A 55 4.40 -3.51 -21.00
C LEU A 55 5.41 -4.15 -20.03
N ASP A 56 6.58 -4.56 -20.52
CA ASP A 56 7.63 -5.16 -19.69
C ASP A 56 8.15 -4.19 -18.61
N ASN A 57 7.98 -2.88 -18.82
CA ASN A 57 8.40 -1.81 -17.90
C ASN A 57 7.23 -0.97 -17.35
N LEU A 58 5.97 -1.35 -17.63
CA LEU A 58 4.80 -0.58 -17.19
C LEU A 58 3.72 -1.52 -16.67
N SER A 59 3.27 -1.30 -15.44
CA SER A 59 2.10 -1.97 -14.89
C SER A 59 1.08 -0.99 -14.34
N ALA A 60 -0.16 -1.43 -14.27
CA ALA A 60 -1.22 -0.73 -13.58
C ALA A 60 -1.97 -1.71 -12.68
N GLY A 61 -2.39 -1.25 -11.51
CA GLY A 61 -2.95 -2.12 -10.51
C GLY A 61 -3.95 -1.43 -9.60
N LEU A 62 -4.68 -2.28 -8.89
CA LEU A 62 -5.58 -1.88 -7.81
C LEU A 62 -5.09 -2.54 -6.54
N ASN A 63 -5.07 -1.78 -5.45
CA ASN A 63 -4.87 -2.35 -4.13
C ASN A 63 -5.82 -1.77 -3.11
N TYR A 64 -6.07 -2.57 -2.09
CA TYR A 64 -6.90 -2.21 -0.97
C TYR A 64 -6.09 -2.39 0.31
N THR A 65 -6.07 -1.34 1.13
CA THR A 65 -5.45 -1.35 2.44
C THR A 65 -6.51 -1.34 3.51
N PHE A 66 -6.43 -2.30 4.42
CA PHE A 66 -7.20 -2.36 5.64
C PHE A 66 -6.32 -1.94 6.82
N PHE A 67 -6.67 -0.85 7.52
CA PHE A 67 -5.95 -0.44 8.72
C PHE A 67 -6.56 -1.08 9.97
N PHE A 68 -5.70 -1.60 10.84
CA PHE A 68 -6.11 -2.11 12.14
C PHE A 68 -6.59 -0.95 13.02
N LYS A 69 -7.67 -1.20 13.76
CA LYS A 69 -8.19 -0.24 14.73
C LYS A 69 -7.13 -0.01 15.81
N SER A 70 -6.61 1.21 15.92
CA SER A 70 -5.73 1.60 17.02
C SER A 70 -6.58 1.88 18.26
N SER A 71 -6.87 0.84 19.05
CA SER A 71 -7.57 0.97 20.33
C SER A 71 -6.60 1.45 21.42
N PHE A 72 -6.25 2.74 21.44
CA PHE A 72 -5.60 3.34 22.62
C PHE A 72 -6.15 4.75 22.91
N GLY A 73 -6.86 4.82 24.04
CA GLY A 73 -7.31 6.03 24.76
C GLY A 73 -8.57 6.70 24.21
N ASP A 74 -9.76 6.37 24.71
CA ASP A 74 -10.38 7.02 25.88
C ASP A 74 -11.74 6.35 26.17
N ALA A 75 -11.97 5.96 27.43
CA ALA A 75 -13.08 5.10 27.85
C ALA A 75 -14.44 5.81 27.94
N THR A 76 -14.59 6.98 27.32
CA THR A 76 -15.71 7.88 27.63
C THR A 76 -16.49 8.41 26.44
N ASN A 77 -16.07 8.19 25.19
CA ASN A 77 -16.87 8.48 23.97
C ASN A 77 -16.25 7.87 22.70
N GLY A 78 -16.04 6.55 22.69
CA GLY A 78 -15.22 5.88 21.66
C GLY A 78 -15.90 5.70 20.31
N ILE A 79 -15.81 6.68 19.41
CA ILE A 79 -16.06 6.45 17.97
C ILE A 79 -14.87 5.66 17.41
N SER A 80 -15.08 4.36 17.20
CA SER A 80 -14.08 3.48 16.58
C SER A 80 -14.12 3.63 15.07
N LEU A 81 -13.30 4.54 14.52
CA LEU A 81 -13.14 4.70 13.07
C LEU A 81 -12.24 3.58 12.54
N GLN A 82 -12.79 2.75 11.65
CA GLN A 82 -12.03 1.79 10.85
C GLN A 82 -11.76 2.42 9.49
N ALA A 83 -10.49 2.76 9.23
CA ALA A 83 -10.09 3.33 7.95
C ALA A 83 -9.68 2.21 6.98
N SER A 84 -10.07 2.37 5.72
CA SER A 84 -9.54 1.61 4.61
C SER A 84 -9.27 2.53 3.42
N ALA A 85 -8.39 2.09 2.54
CA ALA A 85 -8.03 2.82 1.33
C ALA A 85 -8.14 1.89 0.12
N LEU A 86 -8.70 2.39 -0.97
CA LEU A 86 -8.65 1.76 -2.28
C LEU A 86 -7.78 2.67 -3.17
N ASN A 87 -6.69 2.14 -3.70
CA ASN A 87 -5.77 2.88 -4.55
C ASN A 87 -5.77 2.29 -5.96
N ILE A 88 -5.56 3.19 -6.92
CA ILE A 88 -5.29 2.87 -8.33
C ILE A 88 -3.87 3.35 -8.60
N ASP A 89 -2.97 2.42 -8.90
CA ASP A 89 -1.56 2.71 -9.04
C ASP A 89 -1.07 2.38 -10.45
N GLY A 90 -0.16 3.21 -10.94
CA GLY A 90 0.63 2.93 -12.13
C GLY A 90 2.10 2.85 -11.72
N HIS A 91 2.82 1.85 -12.24
CA HIS A 91 4.23 1.65 -11.92
C HIS A 91 5.04 1.67 -13.21
N TYR A 92 5.99 2.61 -13.29
CA TYR A 92 6.98 2.61 -14.37
C TYR A 92 8.33 2.11 -13.84
N TYR A 93 8.85 1.02 -14.42
CA TYR A 93 10.08 0.37 -13.96
C TYR A 93 11.30 0.95 -14.68
N PHE A 94 12.13 1.68 -13.94
CA PHE A 94 13.38 2.26 -14.44
C PHE A 94 14.54 1.26 -14.39
N VAL A 95 14.50 0.31 -13.45
CA VAL A 95 15.49 -0.77 -13.32
C VAL A 95 14.76 -2.10 -13.38
N THR A 96 15.13 -2.93 -14.36
CA THR A 96 14.53 -4.24 -14.65
C THR A 96 15.56 -5.37 -14.57
N SER A 97 16.57 -5.21 -13.70
CA SER A 97 17.68 -6.16 -13.58
C SER A 97 17.43 -7.14 -12.44
N SER A 98 17.14 -8.40 -12.76
CA SER A 98 16.96 -9.46 -11.77
C SER A 98 18.15 -9.53 -10.79
N PRO A 99 17.92 -9.58 -9.46
CA PRO A 99 16.63 -9.73 -8.78
C PRO A 99 15.96 -8.40 -8.35
N LEU A 100 16.58 -7.26 -8.62
CA LEU A 100 16.12 -5.95 -8.13
C LEU A 100 15.35 -5.18 -9.21
N TYR A 101 14.11 -4.84 -8.88
CA TYR A 101 13.24 -4.05 -9.75
C TYR A 101 12.84 -2.78 -9.02
N VAL A 102 13.07 -1.62 -9.64
CA VAL A 102 12.77 -0.30 -9.06
C VAL A 102 11.75 0.41 -9.94
N TYR A 103 10.66 0.87 -9.32
CA TYR A 103 9.59 1.61 -9.97
C TYR A 103 9.27 2.92 -9.25
N GLY A 104 8.58 3.81 -9.96
CA GLY A 104 8.00 5.04 -9.42
C GLY A 104 6.78 5.49 -10.23
#